data_AF-A0A7X6LXT1-F1
#
_entry.id   AF-A0A7X6LXT1-F1
#
_cell.length_a   1.000
_cell.length_b   1.000
_cell.length_c   1.000
_cell.angle_alpha   90.00
_cell.angle_beta   90.00
_cell.angle_gamma   90.00
#
_symmetry.space_group_name_H-M   'P 1'
#
loop_
_entity.id
_entity.type
_entity.pdbx_description
1 polymer ?
#
loop_
_entity_poly.entity_id
_entity_poly.type
_entity_poly.pdbx_seq_one_letter_code
_entity_poly.pdbx_strand_id
1 'polypeptide(L)' 'MGLWKALRRRSAAADEKAGAEAYARAVAAGAAEPEAAAAAEQAARRKRRRRRLLLSGGHG' A
#
# COMPACT_ATOMS: atom_id res chain seq x y z
N MET A 1 15.82 16.93 -12.17
CA MET A 1 15.17 15.59 -12.19
C MET A 1 15.25 14.82 -10.84
N GLY A 2 15.37 15.47 -9.68
CA GLY A 2 15.57 14.77 -8.38
C GLY A 2 14.30 14.51 -7.56
N LEU A 3 13.34 15.43 -7.57
CA LEU A 3 12.14 15.39 -6.73
C LEU A 3 11.19 14.22 -7.06
N TRP A 4 11.00 13.92 -8.35
CA TRP A 4 10.14 12.82 -8.80
C TRP A 4 10.64 11.44 -8.35
N LYS A 5 11.96 11.22 -8.35
CA LYS A 5 12.55 9.97 -7.82
C LYS A 5 12.36 9.85 -6.31
N ALA A 6 12.55 10.95 -5.56
CA ALA A 6 12.35 10.97 -4.12
C ALA A 6 10.88 10.70 -3.73
N LEU A 7 9.93 11.33 -4.43
CA LEU A 7 8.49 11.09 -4.26
C LEU A 7 8.10 9.65 -4.59
N ARG A 8 8.69 9.06 -5.64
CA ARG A 8 8.46 7.66 -6.00
C ARG A 8 8.99 6.70 -4.93
N ARG A 9 10.18 6.96 -4.38
CA ARG A 9 10.77 6.15 -3.28
C ARG A 9 9.94 6.25 -2.01
N ARG A 10 9.52 7.45 -1.63
CA ARG A 10 8.67 7.69 -0.45
C ARG A 10 7.29 7.03 -0.62
N SER A 11 6.74 7.04 -1.83
CA SER A 11 5.48 6.36 -2.12
C SER A 11 5.60 4.83 -2.06
N ALA A 12 6.71 4.26 -2.53
CA ALA A 12 6.99 2.82 -2.42
C ALA A 12 7.14 2.40 -0.95
N ALA A 13 7.93 3.13 -0.17
CA ALA A 13 8.06 2.91 1.27
C ALA A 13 6.72 3.01 2.00
N ALA A 14 5.87 3.96 1.61
CA ALA A 14 4.53 4.07 2.18
C ALA A 14 3.62 2.89 1.77
N ASP A 15 3.80 2.29 0.60
CA ASP A 15 3.00 1.12 0.17
C ASP A 15 3.40 -0.13 0.96
N GLU A 16 4.70 -0.34 1.17
CA GLU A 16 5.24 -1.40 2.01
C GLU A 16 4.75 -1.24 3.46
N LYS A 17 4.79 -0.02 4.00
CA LYS A 17 4.29 0.26 5.35
C LYS A 17 2.80 -0.07 5.51
N ALA A 18 1.99 0.23 4.49
CA ALA A 18 0.55 -0.10 4.52
C ALA A 18 0.28 -1.61 4.49
N GLY A 19 1.11 -2.38 3.76
CA GLY A 19 1.05 -3.84 3.78
C GLY A 19 1.45 -4.41 5.14
N ALA A 20 2.56 -3.94 5.71
CA ALA A 20 3.04 -4.38 7.01
C ALA A 20 2.08 -4.04 8.16
N GLU A 21 1.48 -2.84 8.15
CA GLU A 21 0.46 -2.46 9.14
C GLU A 21 -0.81 -3.32 9.02
N ALA A 22 -1.25 -3.64 7.80
CA ALA A 22 -2.42 -4.49 7.59
C ALA A 22 -2.16 -5.93 8.03
N TYR A 23 -0.97 -6.46 7.74
CA TYR A 23 -0.51 -7.76 8.23
C TYR A 23 -0.50 -7.80 9.77
N ALA A 24 0.18 -6.83 10.40
CA ALA A 24 0.27 -6.76 11.86
C ALA A 24 -1.10 -6.62 12.54
N ARG A 25 -2.03 -5.86 11.93
CA ARG A 25 -3.41 -5.77 12.41
C ARG A 25 -4.18 -7.09 12.27
N ALA A 26 -3.99 -7.81 11.17
CA ALA A 26 -4.64 -9.11 10.97
C ALA A 26 -4.11 -10.15 11.96
N VAL A 27 -2.78 -10.21 12.16
CA VAL A 27 -2.16 -11.06 13.20
C VAL A 27 -2.66 -10.69 14.59
N ALA A 28 -2.71 -9.40 14.93
CA ALA A 28 -3.23 -8.93 16.22
C ALA A 28 -4.73 -9.24 16.42
N ALA A 29 -5.50 -9.35 15.34
CA ALA A 29 -6.90 -9.78 15.35
C ALA A 29 -7.05 -11.31 15.43
N GLY A 30 -5.94 -12.07 15.46
CA GLY A 30 -5.95 -13.52 15.52
C GLY A 30 -6.11 -14.22 14.17
N ALA A 31 -5.95 -13.51 13.06
CA ALA A 31 -6.00 -14.10 11.73
C ALA A 31 -4.82 -15.06 11.52
N ALA A 32 -5.07 -16.14 10.78
CA ALA A 32 -4.00 -17.07 10.41
C ALA A 32 -3.01 -16.39 9.45
N GLU A 33 -1.74 -16.82 9.44
CA GLU A 33 -0.71 -16.38 8.50
C GLU A 33 -1.20 -16.14 7.05
N PRO A 34 -1.89 -17.09 6.39
CA PRO A 34 -2.37 -16.89 5.02
C PRO A 34 -3.41 -15.77 4.91
N GLU A 35 -4.25 -15.57 5.93
CA GLU A 35 -5.26 -14.52 5.98
C GLU A 35 -4.63 -13.15 6.23
N ALA A 36 -3.63 -13.09 7.10
CA ALA A 36 -2.86 -11.87 7.34
C ALA A 36 -2.07 -11.45 6.09
N ALA A 37 -1.47 -12.40 5.38
CA ALA A 37 -0.81 -12.16 4.10
C ALA A 37 -1.80 -11.64 3.03
N ALA A 38 -2.99 -12.25 2.94
CA ALA A 38 -4.04 -11.79 2.04
C ALA A 38 -4.51 -10.36 2.37
N ALA A 39 -4.67 -10.02 3.65
CA ALA A 39 -5.03 -8.68 4.10
C ALA A 39 -3.95 -7.64 3.74
N ALA A 40 -2.68 -8.01 3.90
CA ALA A 40 -1.53 -7.19 3.51
C ALA A 40 -1.51 -6.89 2.00
N GLU A 41 -1.70 -7.94 1.18
CA GLU A 41 -1.78 -7.80 -0.27
C GLU A 41 -2.96 -6.93 -0.71
N GLN A 42 -4.15 -7.13 -0.12
CA GLN A 42 -5.32 -6.33 -0.42
C GLN A 42 -5.10 -4.86 -0.07
N ALA A 43 -4.52 -4.56 1.09
CA ALA A 43 -4.19 -3.19 1.49
C ALA A 43 -3.21 -2.53 0.50
N ALA A 44 -2.14 -3.24 0.11
CA ALA A 44 -1.18 -2.76 -0.87
C ALA A 44 -1.82 -2.54 -2.25
N ARG A 45 -2.66 -3.47 -2.73
CA ARG A 45 -3.40 -3.35 -4.00
C ARG A 45 -4.34 -2.16 -3.98
N ARG A 46 -5.11 -1.97 -2.90
CA ARG A 46 -6.06 -0.86 -2.75
C ARG A 46 -5.34 0.49 -2.77
N LYS A 47 -4.18 0.58 -2.12
CA LYS A 47 -3.34 1.78 -2.13
C LYS A 47 -2.73 2.06 -3.51
N ARG A 48 -2.23 1.04 -4.22
CA ARG A 48 -1.77 1.18 -5.61
C ARG A 48 -2.90 1.62 -6.55
N ARG A 49 -4.11 1.05 -6.38
CA ARG A 49 -5.30 1.43 -7.17
C ARG A 49 -5.69 2.88 -6.91
N ARG A 50 -5.75 3.30 -5.65
CA ARG A 50 -6.01 4.69 -5.27
C ARG A 50 -4.95 5.65 -5.83
N ARG A 51 -3.67 5.25 -5.79
CA ARG A 51 -2.60 6.06 -6.39
C ARG A 51 -2.74 6.17 -7.90
N ARG A 52 -3.06 5.07 -8.60
CA ARG A 52 -3.34 5.11 -10.04
C ARG A 52 -4.48 6.08 -10.32
N LEU A 53 -5.59 5.98 -9.60
CA LEU A 53 -6.75 6.86 -9.75
C LEU A 53 -6.40 8.34 -9.50
N LEU A 54 -5.60 8.65 -8.48
CA LEU A 54 -5.16 10.03 -8.22
C LEU A 54 -4.20 10.57 -9.28
N LEU A 55 -3.39 9.71 -9.89
CA LEU A 55 -2.47 10.09 -10.98
C LEU A 55 -3.18 10.16 -12.34
N SER A 56 -4.21 9.35 -12.56
CA SER A 56 -5.00 9.33 -13.81
C SER A 56 -6.21 10.28 -13.78
N GLY A 57 -6.69 10.68 -12.59
CA GLY A 57 -7.82 11.59 -12.38
C GLY A 57 -7.43 13.06 -12.23
N GLY A 58 -6.18 13.42 -12.50
CA GLY A 58 -5.74 14.82 -12.64
C GLY A 58 -6.01 15.43 -14.02
N HIS A 59 -6.75 14.73 -14.88
CA HIS A 59 -7.32 15.25 -16.12
C HIS A 59 -8.84 15.11 -16.04
N GLY A 60 -9.48 16.19 -15.62
CA GLY A 60 -10.92 16.40 -15.60
C GLY A 60 -11.14 17.88 -15.32
#